data_AF-Q9NQX1-F1
#
_entry.id   AF-Q9NQX1-F1
#
_cell.length_a   1.000
_cell.length_b   1.000
_cell.length_c   1.000
_cell.angle_alpha   90.00
_cell.angle_beta   90.00
_cell.angle_gamma   90.00
#
_symmetry.space_group_name_H-M   'P 1'
#
loop_
_entity.id
_entity.type
_entity.pdbx_description
1 polymer ?
#
loop_
_entity_poly.entity_id
_entity_poly.type
_entity_poly.pdbx_seq_one_letter_code
_entity_poly.pdbx_strand_id
1 'polypeptide(L)'
;MLGMYVPDRFSLKSSRVQDGMGLYTARRVRKGEKFGPFAGEKRMPEDLDENMDYRLMWEVRGSKGEVLYILDATNPRHSNWLRFVHEAPSQEQKNLAAIQEGENIFYLAVEDIETDTELLIGYLDSDMEAEEEEQQIMTVIKEGEVENSRRQSTAGRKDRLGCKEDYACPQCESSFTSEDILAEHLQTLHQKPTEEKEFKCKNCGKKFPVKQALQRHVLQCTAKSSLKESSRSFQCSVCNSSFSSASSFEQHQETCRGDARFVCKADSCGKRLKSKDALKRHQENVHTGDPKKKLICSVCNKKCSSASSLQEHRKIHEIFDCQECMKKFISANQLKRHMITHSEKRPYNCEICNKSFKRLDQVGAHKVIHSEDKPYKCKLCGKGFAHRNVYKNHKKTHSEERPFQCEECKALFRTPFSLQRHLLIHNSERTFKCHHCDATFKRKDTLNVHVQVVHERHKKYRCELCNKAFVTPSVLRSHKKTHTGEKEKICPYCGQKFASSGTLRVHIRSHTGERPYQCPYCEKGFSKNDGLKMHIRTHTREKPYKCSECSKAFSQKRGLDEHKRTHTGEKPFQCDVCDLAFSLKKMLIRHKMTHNPNRPLAECQFCHKKFTRNDYLKVHMDNIHGVADS
;
A
#
# COMPACT_ATOMS: atom_id res chain seq x y z
N MET A 1 -4.11 -11.16 -15.00
CA MET A 1 -3.23 -10.45 -14.01
C MET A 1 -3.69 -10.69 -12.55
N LEU A 2 -3.61 -11.93 -12.09
CA LEU A 2 -3.14 -12.22 -10.75
C LEU A 2 -1.93 -13.12 -10.95
N GLY A 3 -0.79 -12.55 -11.38
CA GLY A 3 0.47 -13.28 -11.22
C GLY A 3 0.49 -13.69 -9.76
N MET A 4 0.37 -15.00 -9.49
CA MET A 4 0.06 -15.54 -8.18
C MET A 4 1.15 -15.06 -7.24
N TYR A 5 0.85 -13.99 -6.48
CA TYR A 5 1.83 -13.38 -5.60
C TYR A 5 1.92 -14.28 -4.39
N VAL A 6 2.75 -15.31 -4.49
CA VAL A 6 3.31 -15.99 -3.34
C VAL A 6 4.29 -14.99 -2.73
N PRO A 7 4.00 -14.40 -1.56
CA PRO A 7 4.89 -13.41 -0.96
C PRO A 7 6.31 -13.98 -0.80
N ASP A 8 7.38 -13.18 -0.93
CA ASP A 8 8.78 -13.66 -0.84
C ASP A 8 9.17 -14.40 0.46
N ARG A 9 8.29 -14.42 1.49
CA ARG A 9 8.45 -15.28 2.68
C ARG A 9 7.93 -16.71 2.47
N PHE A 10 7.13 -16.91 1.45
CA PHE A 10 6.60 -18.17 0.92
C PHE A 10 7.21 -18.50 -0.45
N SER A 11 8.16 -17.69 -0.96
CA SER A 11 8.84 -17.99 -2.21
C SER A 11 9.44 -19.38 -2.08
N LEU A 12 8.85 -20.32 -2.81
CA LEU A 12 9.38 -21.65 -2.96
C LEU A 12 10.76 -21.46 -3.56
N LYS A 13 11.79 -21.72 -2.75
CA LYS A 13 13.13 -21.79 -3.28
C LYS A 13 13.12 -22.95 -4.26
N SER A 14 13.60 -22.70 -5.48
CA SER A 14 13.86 -23.78 -6.44
C SER A 14 14.66 -24.87 -5.73
N SER A 15 14.06 -26.04 -5.53
CA SER A 15 14.75 -27.15 -4.90
C SER A 15 15.74 -27.70 -5.92
N ARG A 16 17.01 -27.32 -5.77
CA ARG A 16 18.12 -28.05 -6.39
C ARG A 16 18.33 -29.29 -5.51
N VAL A 17 17.42 -30.26 -5.58
CA VAL A 17 17.51 -31.49 -4.78
C VAL A 17 18.77 -32.24 -5.20
N GLN A 18 19.77 -32.21 -4.32
CA GLN A 18 20.44 -33.46 -3.96
C GLN A 18 20.20 -33.87 -2.50
N ASP A 19 19.72 -32.98 -1.60
CA ASP A 19 19.43 -33.35 -0.19
C ASP A 19 18.26 -32.53 0.43
N GLY A 20 17.00 -32.84 0.12
CA GLY A 20 15.83 -32.09 0.63
C GLY A 20 14.61 -32.96 0.93
N MET A 21 13.84 -32.60 1.96
CA MET A 21 12.57 -33.24 2.33
C MET A 21 11.48 -32.93 1.29
N GLY A 22 10.61 -33.90 0.98
CA GLY A 22 9.48 -33.75 0.06
C GLY A 22 8.14 -34.11 0.71
N LEU A 23 7.04 -33.66 0.10
CA LEU A 23 5.68 -33.98 0.54
C LEU A 23 5.02 -34.99 -0.40
N TYR A 24 4.50 -36.08 0.16
CA TYR A 24 3.96 -37.21 -0.59
C TYR A 24 2.51 -37.50 -0.22
N THR A 25 1.75 -38.03 -1.18
CA THR A 25 0.34 -38.41 -0.98
C THR A 25 0.24 -39.79 -0.32
N ALA A 26 -0.45 -39.90 0.82
CA ALA A 26 -0.73 -41.20 1.45
C ALA A 26 -1.89 -41.97 0.74
N ARG A 27 -2.62 -41.28 -0.15
CA ARG A 27 -3.77 -41.82 -0.89
C ARG A 27 -3.78 -41.34 -2.33
N ARG A 28 -4.54 -42.02 -3.18
CA ARG A 28 -4.88 -41.51 -4.51
C ARG A 28 -5.75 -40.24 -4.36
N VAL A 29 -5.37 -39.19 -5.08
CA VAL A 29 -6.06 -37.91 -5.15
C VAL A 29 -6.66 -37.75 -6.54
N ARG A 30 -7.97 -37.53 -6.65
CA ARG A 30 -8.61 -37.35 -7.97
C ARG A 30 -8.38 -35.94 -8.50
N LYS A 31 -8.32 -35.82 -9.81
CA LYS A 31 -8.31 -34.54 -10.53
C LYS A 31 -9.47 -33.66 -10.07
N GLY A 32 -9.16 -32.39 -9.78
CA GLY A 32 -10.13 -31.42 -9.31
C GLY A 32 -10.43 -31.49 -7.82
N GLU A 33 -9.86 -32.45 -7.06
CA GLU A 33 -9.91 -32.38 -5.60
C GLU A 33 -9.20 -31.11 -5.11
N LYS A 34 -9.87 -30.40 -4.21
CA LYS A 34 -9.43 -29.13 -3.64
C LYS A 34 -9.02 -29.35 -2.19
N PHE A 35 -7.81 -28.95 -1.86
CA PHE A 35 -7.18 -29.07 -0.55
C PHE A 35 -6.94 -27.69 0.05
N GLY A 36 -7.17 -27.53 1.34
CA GLY A 36 -6.93 -26.27 2.02
C GLY A 36 -8.19 -25.61 2.57
N PRO A 37 -8.05 -24.49 3.32
CA PRO A 37 -6.80 -23.90 3.78
C PRO A 37 -6.44 -24.52 5.13
N PHE A 38 -5.92 -25.74 5.09
CA PHE A 38 -5.61 -26.50 6.28
C PHE A 38 -4.15 -26.29 6.60
N ALA A 39 -3.88 -25.84 7.81
CA ALA A 39 -2.55 -25.88 8.39
C ALA A 39 -2.42 -27.28 9.02
N GLY A 40 -1.29 -27.97 8.81
CA GLY A 40 -1.16 -29.37 9.20
C GLY A 40 -0.45 -29.51 10.54
N GLU A 41 -1.04 -30.12 11.57
CA GLU A 41 -0.28 -30.46 12.78
C GLU A 41 0.75 -31.55 12.47
N LYS A 42 1.97 -31.38 12.96
CA LYS A 42 3.03 -32.40 12.83
C LYS A 42 2.72 -33.53 13.80
N ARG A 43 2.38 -34.71 13.29
CA ARG A 43 2.27 -35.96 14.04
C ARG A 43 3.41 -36.90 13.70
N MET A 44 3.86 -37.70 14.66
CA MET A 44 4.76 -38.80 14.36
C MET A 44 3.96 -40.00 13.82
N PRO A 45 4.55 -40.86 12.98
CA PRO A 45 3.85 -42.05 12.47
C PRO A 45 3.25 -42.94 13.57
N GLU A 46 3.86 -42.94 14.75
CA GLU A 46 3.40 -43.71 15.91
C GLU A 46 2.16 -43.11 16.61
N ASP A 47 1.82 -41.85 16.34
CA ASP A 47 0.71 -41.12 16.98
C ASP A 47 -0.63 -41.21 16.20
N LEU A 48 -0.72 -42.09 15.20
CA LEU A 48 -1.91 -42.26 14.36
C LEU A 48 -2.94 -43.21 15.00
N ASP A 49 -4.18 -42.72 15.15
CA ASP A 49 -5.35 -43.50 15.60
C ASP A 49 -6.16 -44.01 14.39
N GLU A 50 -6.89 -45.12 14.55
CA GLU A 50 -7.75 -45.72 13.50
C GLU A 50 -8.92 -44.81 13.09
N ASN A 51 -9.31 -43.86 13.94
CA ASN A 51 -10.39 -42.90 13.67
C ASN A 51 -9.97 -41.70 12.81
N MET A 52 -8.72 -41.61 12.34
CA MET A 52 -8.24 -40.45 11.60
C MET A 52 -8.66 -40.45 10.12
N ASP A 53 -9.02 -39.27 9.61
CA ASP A 53 -9.39 -39.10 8.20
C ASP A 53 -8.14 -39.00 7.32
N TYR A 54 -7.73 -40.13 6.73
CA TYR A 54 -6.63 -40.22 5.77
C TYR A 54 -6.73 -39.22 4.61
N ARG A 55 -7.91 -38.61 4.34
CA ARG A 55 -8.05 -37.58 3.29
C ARG A 55 -7.31 -36.28 3.58
N LEU A 56 -7.02 -36.02 4.84
CA LEU A 56 -6.37 -34.81 5.32
C LEU A 56 -4.92 -35.08 5.77
N MET A 57 -4.38 -36.27 5.52
CA MET A 57 -3.03 -36.66 5.93
C MET A 57 -2.03 -36.60 4.78
N TRP A 58 -0.83 -36.07 5.04
CA TRP A 58 0.26 -35.97 4.05
C TRP A 58 1.59 -36.38 4.67
N GLU A 59 2.37 -37.18 3.96
CA GLU A 59 3.66 -37.70 4.47
C GLU A 59 4.79 -36.75 4.10
N VAL A 60 5.59 -36.35 5.08
CA VAL A 60 6.87 -35.67 4.80
C VAL A 60 7.98 -36.70 4.87
N ARG A 61 8.63 -36.93 3.73
CA ARG A 61 9.70 -37.91 3.61
C ARG A 61 11.07 -37.23 3.50
N GLY A 62 12.07 -37.84 4.12
CA GLY A 62 13.47 -37.47 4.02
C GLY A 62 14.13 -37.95 2.73
N SER A 63 15.43 -37.68 2.58
CA SER A 63 16.20 -38.06 1.39
C SER A 63 16.42 -39.57 1.25
N LYS A 64 16.26 -40.36 2.31
CA LYS A 64 16.33 -41.83 2.25
C LYS A 64 14.95 -42.48 2.07
N GLY A 65 13.90 -41.69 1.82
CA GLY A 65 12.52 -42.15 1.70
C GLY A 65 11.86 -42.46 3.04
N GLU A 66 12.51 -42.20 4.17
CA GLU A 66 11.95 -42.39 5.50
C GLU A 66 10.85 -41.37 5.79
N VAL A 67 9.71 -41.82 6.34
CA VAL A 67 8.63 -40.91 6.79
C VAL A 67 9.11 -40.22 8.07
N LEU A 68 9.40 -38.92 7.97
CA LEU A 68 9.89 -38.13 9.09
C LEU A 68 8.77 -37.68 10.02
N TYR A 69 7.60 -37.38 9.45
CA TYR A 69 6.38 -36.98 10.15
C TYR A 69 5.20 -36.95 9.17
N ILE A 70 3.99 -37.02 9.73
CA ILE A 70 2.74 -36.95 8.99
C ILE A 70 2.04 -35.64 9.36
N LEU A 71 1.57 -34.92 8.35
CA LEU A 71 0.85 -33.67 8.51
C LEU A 71 -0.65 -33.94 8.55
N ASP A 72 -1.26 -33.69 9.69
CA ASP A 72 -2.70 -33.76 9.89
C ASP A 72 -3.36 -32.42 9.56
N ALA A 73 -3.99 -32.35 8.39
CA ALA A 73 -4.66 -31.17 7.87
C ALA A 73 -6.12 -31.04 8.35
N THR A 74 -6.51 -31.66 9.47
CA THR A 74 -7.84 -31.46 10.06
C THR A 74 -7.99 -30.11 10.78
N ASN A 75 -6.90 -29.55 11.33
CA ASN A 75 -6.95 -28.35 12.17
C ASN A 75 -6.44 -27.09 11.44
N PRO A 76 -7.31 -26.13 11.05
CA PRO A 76 -6.89 -24.95 10.29
C PRO A 76 -5.95 -23.97 11.04
N ARG A 77 -5.64 -24.18 12.32
CA ARG A 77 -4.93 -23.17 13.14
C ARG A 77 -3.40 -23.26 13.19
N HIS A 78 -2.72 -24.34 12.78
CA HIS A 78 -1.26 -24.44 13.00
C HIS A 78 -0.45 -25.13 11.87
N SER A 79 0.72 -24.53 11.57
CA SER A 79 1.81 -24.95 10.66
C SER A 79 1.59 -24.90 9.12
N ASN A 80 2.52 -24.22 8.44
CA ASN A 80 2.65 -24.10 6.99
C ASN A 80 3.32 -25.36 6.38
N TRP A 81 2.53 -26.31 5.89
CA TRP A 81 3.06 -27.44 5.12
C TRP A 81 3.53 -27.04 3.71
N LEU A 82 3.11 -25.87 3.23
CA LEU A 82 3.56 -25.23 1.98
C LEU A 82 5.08 -25.24 1.78
N ARG A 83 5.86 -25.16 2.87
CA ARG A 83 7.32 -25.14 2.77
C ARG A 83 7.91 -26.45 2.22
N PHE A 84 7.14 -27.53 2.25
CA PHE A 84 7.55 -28.88 1.83
C PHE A 84 7.06 -29.25 0.42
N VAL A 85 6.17 -28.44 -0.18
CA VAL A 85 5.70 -28.65 -1.55
C VAL A 85 6.69 -28.02 -2.50
N HIS A 86 7.32 -28.81 -3.35
CA HIS A 86 8.28 -28.28 -4.31
C HIS A 86 7.60 -27.67 -5.53
N GLU A 87 8.23 -26.67 -6.13
CA GLU A 87 7.82 -26.16 -7.44
C GLU A 87 8.11 -27.20 -8.52
N ALA A 88 7.12 -27.48 -9.38
CA ALA A 88 7.30 -28.38 -10.50
C ALA A 88 8.41 -27.85 -11.45
N PRO A 89 9.42 -28.66 -11.82
CA PRO A 89 10.49 -28.21 -12.72
C PRO A 89 9.98 -27.79 -14.10
N SER A 90 8.82 -28.32 -14.49
CA SER A 90 8.14 -28.01 -15.74
C SER A 90 6.62 -27.99 -15.54
N GLN A 91 5.90 -27.31 -16.44
CA GLN A 91 4.44 -27.23 -16.40
C GLN A 91 3.75 -28.58 -16.61
N GLU A 92 4.47 -29.57 -17.14
CA GLU A 92 3.99 -30.94 -17.40
C GLU A 92 4.14 -31.85 -16.18
N GLN A 93 5.05 -31.54 -15.25
CA GLN A 93 5.29 -32.34 -14.04
C GLN A 93 4.50 -31.85 -12.82
N LYS A 94 3.73 -30.77 -12.96
CA LYS A 94 2.90 -30.27 -11.86
C LYS A 94 1.70 -31.19 -11.67
N ASN A 95 1.38 -31.49 -10.42
CA ASN A 95 0.17 -32.21 -10.06
C ASN A 95 -0.76 -31.37 -9.15
N LEU A 96 -0.25 -30.28 -8.56
CA LEU A 96 -1.05 -29.29 -7.84
C LEU A 96 -1.02 -27.90 -8.49
N ALA A 97 -2.13 -27.17 -8.37
CA ALA A 97 -2.23 -25.75 -8.67
C ALA A 97 -2.68 -24.98 -7.43
N ALA A 98 -1.96 -23.92 -7.04
CA ALA A 98 -2.45 -23.01 -6.01
C ALA A 98 -3.55 -22.10 -6.57
N ILE A 99 -4.59 -21.88 -5.78
CA ILE A 99 -5.73 -21.02 -6.08
C ILE A 99 -5.95 -20.12 -4.86
N GLN A 100 -5.96 -18.81 -5.08
CA GLN A 100 -6.27 -17.86 -4.02
C GLN A 100 -7.76 -17.51 -4.04
N GLU A 101 -8.48 -17.86 -2.97
CA GLU A 101 -9.86 -17.41 -2.74
C GLU A 101 -9.87 -16.50 -1.50
N GLY A 102 -10.00 -15.19 -1.73
CA GLY A 102 -9.91 -14.20 -0.66
C GLY A 102 -8.52 -14.17 -0.02
N GLU A 103 -8.46 -14.41 1.29
CA GLU A 103 -7.20 -14.48 2.07
C GLU A 103 -6.57 -15.88 2.08
N ASN A 104 -7.29 -16.89 1.60
CA ASN A 104 -6.93 -18.29 1.72
C ASN A 104 -6.31 -18.84 0.42
N ILE A 105 -5.29 -19.70 0.56
CA ILE A 105 -4.71 -20.45 -0.55
C ILE A 105 -5.23 -21.88 -0.48
N PHE A 106 -5.80 -22.34 -1.58
CA PHE A 106 -6.23 -23.70 -1.81
C PHE A 106 -5.34 -24.35 -2.88
N TYR A 107 -5.24 -25.68 -2.85
CA TYR A 107 -4.55 -26.48 -3.86
C TYR A 107 -5.56 -27.31 -4.63
N LEU A 108 -5.46 -27.32 -5.94
CA LEU A 108 -6.29 -28.13 -6.81
C LEU A 108 -5.42 -29.19 -7.48
N ALA A 109 -5.81 -30.46 -7.40
CA ALA A 109 -5.21 -31.51 -8.21
C ALA A 109 -5.46 -31.25 -9.70
N VAL A 110 -4.41 -31.07 -10.48
CA VAL A 110 -4.49 -30.81 -11.93
C VAL A 110 -4.82 -32.09 -12.71
N GLU A 111 -4.42 -33.23 -12.15
CA GLU A 111 -4.59 -34.58 -12.67
C GLU A 111 -4.83 -35.57 -11.53
N ASP A 112 -5.13 -36.82 -11.87
CA ASP A 112 -5.21 -37.88 -10.87
C ASP A 112 -3.79 -38.16 -10.36
N ILE A 113 -3.59 -38.02 -9.06
CA ILE A 113 -2.30 -38.25 -8.39
C ILE A 113 -2.37 -39.61 -7.73
N GLU A 114 -1.50 -40.52 -8.14
CA GLU A 114 -1.39 -41.84 -7.52
C GLU A 114 -0.84 -41.74 -6.09
N THR A 115 -1.04 -42.78 -5.28
CA THR A 115 -0.39 -42.91 -3.97
C THR A 115 1.12 -42.81 -4.09
N ASP A 116 1.78 -42.27 -3.08
CA ASP A 116 3.24 -42.15 -3.02
C ASP A 116 3.85 -41.29 -4.15
N THR A 117 3.08 -40.33 -4.64
CA THR A 117 3.58 -39.35 -5.61
C THR A 117 3.96 -38.08 -4.86
N GLU A 118 5.13 -37.50 -5.18
CA GLU A 118 5.53 -36.21 -4.64
C GLU A 118 4.61 -35.11 -5.15
N LEU A 119 4.17 -34.22 -4.27
CA LEU A 119 3.35 -33.08 -4.62
C LEU A 119 4.21 -31.95 -5.19
N LEU A 120 3.96 -31.61 -6.45
CA LEU A 120 4.64 -30.58 -7.22
C LEU A 120 3.65 -29.50 -7.65
N ILE A 121 3.88 -28.26 -7.20
CA ILE A 121 3.00 -27.14 -7.50
C ILE A 121 3.41 -26.40 -8.77
N GLY A 122 2.44 -26.07 -9.62
CA GLY A 122 2.61 -25.18 -10.75
C GLY A 122 1.73 -23.94 -10.67
N TYR A 123 2.22 -22.84 -11.22
CA TYR A 123 1.47 -21.58 -11.32
C TYR A 123 0.54 -21.63 -12.55
N LEU A 124 -0.73 -21.30 -12.35
CA LEU A 124 -1.68 -21.10 -13.46
C LEU A 124 -1.55 -19.66 -13.95
N ASP A 125 -1.23 -19.47 -15.23
CA ASP A 125 -1.24 -18.17 -15.89
C ASP A 125 -2.67 -17.59 -15.87
N SER A 126 -2.84 -16.52 -15.10
CA SER A 126 -4.14 -15.98 -14.67
C SER A 126 -4.79 -15.03 -15.67
N ASP A 127 -5.07 -15.57 -16.85
CA ASP A 127 -5.72 -14.84 -17.94
C ASP A 127 -7.16 -15.32 -18.24
N MET A 128 -7.79 -16.11 -17.37
CA MET A 128 -9.17 -16.60 -17.60
C MET A 128 -10.30 -15.99 -16.76
N GLU A 129 -10.04 -15.15 -15.76
CA GLU A 129 -11.12 -14.49 -14.97
C GLU A 129 -11.30 -12.99 -15.28
N ALA A 130 -10.57 -12.44 -16.25
CA ALA A 130 -10.67 -11.02 -16.59
C ALA A 130 -11.89 -10.66 -17.47
N GLU A 131 -12.56 -11.65 -18.08
CA GLU A 131 -13.62 -11.37 -19.06
C GLU A 131 -14.97 -10.96 -18.44
N GLU A 132 -15.20 -11.16 -17.14
CA GLU A 132 -16.49 -10.81 -16.50
C GLU A 132 -16.54 -9.37 -15.94
N GLU A 133 -15.44 -8.86 -15.35
CA GLU A 133 -15.42 -7.47 -14.82
C GLU A 133 -15.23 -6.42 -15.91
N GLU A 134 -14.50 -6.72 -17.00
CA GLU A 134 -14.31 -5.75 -18.09
C GLU A 134 -15.61 -5.42 -18.83
N GLN A 135 -16.57 -6.35 -18.86
CA GLN A 135 -17.88 -6.11 -19.45
C GLN A 135 -18.71 -5.10 -18.64
N GLN A 136 -18.57 -5.05 -17.31
CA GLN A 136 -19.26 -4.06 -16.48
C GLN A 136 -18.65 -2.65 -16.57
N ILE A 137 -17.35 -2.53 -16.84
CA ILE A 137 -16.73 -1.21 -17.01
C ILE A 137 -16.92 -0.68 -18.44
N MET A 138 -16.88 -1.56 -19.45
CA MET A 138 -17.16 -1.18 -20.84
C MET A 138 -18.62 -0.81 -21.09
N THR A 139 -19.57 -1.36 -20.31
CA THR A 139 -20.98 -0.96 -20.37
C THR A 139 -21.19 0.44 -19.80
N VAL A 140 -20.53 0.78 -18.68
CA VAL A 140 -20.63 2.14 -18.10
C VAL A 140 -19.98 3.21 -18.99
N ILE A 141 -18.90 2.88 -19.72
CA ILE A 141 -18.27 3.84 -20.63
C ILE A 141 -19.11 4.07 -21.90
N LYS A 142 -19.93 3.09 -22.33
CA LYS A 142 -20.78 3.24 -23.52
C LYS A 142 -22.11 3.94 -23.27
N GLU A 143 -22.61 3.96 -22.04
CA GLU A 143 -23.85 4.66 -21.71
C GLU A 143 -23.65 6.15 -21.38
N GLY A 144 -22.39 6.63 -21.27
CA GLY A 144 -22.07 8.03 -21.00
C GLY A 144 -21.93 8.94 -22.24
N GLU A 145 -21.97 8.40 -23.46
CA GLU A 145 -21.71 9.18 -24.68
C GLU A 145 -22.96 9.58 -25.48
N VAL A 146 -24.17 9.30 -24.98
CA VAL A 146 -25.42 9.72 -25.62
C VAL A 146 -26.29 10.52 -24.65
N GLU A 147 -25.82 11.72 -24.29
CA GLU A 147 -26.65 12.91 -24.00
C GLU A 147 -25.76 14.04 -23.48
N ASN A 148 -25.00 14.68 -24.36
CA ASN A 148 -24.52 16.03 -24.06
C ASN A 148 -24.45 16.86 -25.34
N SER A 149 -25.61 17.36 -25.76
CA SER A 149 -25.75 18.38 -26.81
C SER A 149 -26.90 19.30 -26.45
N ARG A 150 -26.58 20.28 -25.57
CA ARG A 150 -27.20 21.61 -25.39
C ARG A 150 -27.33 21.93 -23.91
N ARG A 151 -26.39 22.72 -23.40
CA ARG A 151 -26.69 23.90 -22.57
C ARG A 151 -25.49 24.82 -22.61
N GLN A 152 -25.75 25.98 -23.21
CA GLN A 152 -24.82 27.08 -23.33
C GLN A 152 -24.46 27.61 -21.94
N SER A 153 -23.18 27.92 -21.83
CA SER A 153 -22.52 28.85 -20.93
C SER A 153 -23.35 30.09 -20.58
N THR A 154 -23.58 30.27 -19.29
CA THR A 154 -23.68 31.61 -18.68
C THR A 154 -22.57 31.75 -17.65
N ALA A 155 -21.60 32.60 -17.97
CA ALA A 155 -20.63 33.14 -17.04
C ALA A 155 -21.34 34.04 -16.01
N GLY A 156 -20.96 33.94 -14.75
CA GLY A 156 -21.50 34.83 -13.72
C GLY A 156 -21.01 34.57 -12.31
N ARG A 157 -20.06 35.44 -11.90
CA ARG A 157 -19.79 35.91 -10.53
C ARG A 157 -19.13 34.97 -9.49
N LYS A 158 -17.87 35.35 -9.21
CA LYS A 158 -17.32 35.58 -7.86
C LYS A 158 -18.41 35.97 -6.86
N ASP A 159 -18.49 35.32 -5.70
CA ASP A 159 -17.98 35.89 -4.43
C ASP A 159 -18.22 34.95 -3.23
N ARG A 160 -17.44 35.22 -2.17
CA ARG A 160 -17.65 34.93 -0.73
C ARG A 160 -17.30 33.57 -0.15
N LEU A 161 -16.17 33.64 0.59
CA LEU A 161 -15.87 32.95 1.83
C LEU A 161 -17.11 32.71 2.71
N GLY A 162 -17.30 31.46 3.13
CA GLY A 162 -18.08 31.06 4.29
C GLY A 162 -17.50 29.76 4.81
N CYS A 163 -16.98 29.78 6.05
CA CYS A 163 -16.53 28.59 6.77
C CYS A 163 -17.68 27.59 6.81
N LYS A 164 -17.57 26.49 6.05
CA LYS A 164 -18.50 25.36 6.18
C LYS A 164 -18.07 24.60 7.44
N GLU A 165 -18.86 24.74 8.49
CA GLU A 165 -18.83 23.79 9.61
C GLU A 165 -19.19 22.41 9.04
N ASP A 166 -18.38 21.40 9.33
CA ASP A 166 -18.64 20.04 8.86
C ASP A 166 -19.95 19.53 9.47
N TYR A 167 -20.84 18.99 8.64
CA TYR A 167 -22.14 18.46 9.06
C TYR A 167 -21.93 17.12 9.76
N ALA A 168 -21.95 17.12 11.09
CA ALA A 168 -21.79 15.91 11.89
C ALA A 168 -23.08 15.08 11.94
N CYS A 169 -22.98 13.77 11.74
CA CYS A 169 -24.10 12.86 11.94
C CYS A 169 -24.40 12.74 13.45
N PRO A 170 -25.65 12.99 13.88
CA PRO A 170 -26.01 12.92 15.29
C PRO A 170 -26.06 11.49 15.85
N GLN A 171 -25.99 10.46 14.99
CA GLN A 171 -26.12 9.05 15.38
C GLN A 171 -24.80 8.27 15.31
N CYS A 172 -23.81 8.75 14.57
CA CYS A 172 -22.43 8.29 14.65
C CYS A 172 -21.53 9.47 14.34
N GLU A 173 -20.50 9.75 15.16
CA GLU A 173 -19.66 10.97 15.16
C GLU A 173 -18.84 11.24 13.86
N SER A 174 -19.27 10.69 12.73
CA SER A 174 -18.86 11.02 11.38
C SER A 174 -19.26 12.45 10.98
N SER A 175 -18.39 13.10 10.23
CA SER A 175 -18.54 14.49 9.77
C SER A 175 -18.48 14.55 8.24
N PHE A 176 -19.38 15.33 7.63
CA PHE A 176 -19.57 15.39 6.19
C PHE A 176 -19.41 16.81 5.65
N THR A 177 -18.89 16.91 4.43
CA THR A 177 -18.57 18.20 3.78
C THR A 177 -19.78 18.91 3.17
N SER A 178 -20.92 18.23 3.08
CA SER A 178 -22.20 18.81 2.66
C SER A 178 -23.39 18.12 3.33
N GLU A 179 -24.49 18.86 3.43
CA GLU A 179 -25.78 18.35 3.92
C GLU A 179 -26.33 17.23 3.04
N ASP A 180 -26.18 17.31 1.70
CA ASP A 180 -26.62 16.25 0.78
C ASP A 180 -25.94 14.91 1.07
N ILE A 181 -24.63 14.93 1.39
CA ILE A 181 -23.88 13.72 1.72
C ILE A 181 -24.27 13.21 3.11
N LEU A 182 -24.55 14.10 4.07
CA LEU A 182 -25.11 13.70 5.37
C LEU A 182 -26.51 13.08 5.20
N ALA A 183 -27.35 13.63 4.34
CA ALA A 183 -28.67 13.09 4.03
C ALA A 183 -28.57 11.70 3.39
N GLU A 184 -27.65 11.51 2.43
CA GLU A 184 -27.37 10.19 1.84
C GLU A 184 -26.79 9.21 2.88
N HIS A 185 -25.92 9.68 3.78
CA HIS A 185 -25.41 8.89 4.90
C HIS A 185 -26.52 8.46 5.87
N LEU A 186 -27.42 9.38 6.25
CA LEU A 186 -28.56 9.07 7.10
C LEU A 186 -29.52 8.07 6.41
N GLN A 187 -29.72 8.21 5.10
CA GLN A 187 -30.59 7.32 4.32
C GLN A 187 -29.96 5.93 4.10
N THR A 188 -28.63 5.83 4.02
CA THR A 188 -27.94 4.56 3.77
C THR A 188 -27.62 3.78 5.04
N LEU A 189 -27.33 4.45 6.15
CA LEU A 189 -26.86 3.81 7.39
C LEU A 189 -27.82 3.96 8.57
N HIS A 190 -28.68 4.99 8.57
CA HIS A 190 -29.54 5.34 9.71
C HIS A 190 -31.04 5.32 9.40
N GLN A 191 -31.43 4.71 8.28
CA GLN A 191 -32.84 4.57 7.92
C GLN A 191 -33.57 3.77 9.00
N LYS A 192 -34.48 4.44 9.73
CA LYS A 192 -35.46 3.75 10.57
C LYS A 192 -36.33 2.90 9.65
N PRO A 193 -36.49 1.59 9.89
CA PRO A 193 -37.12 0.68 8.95
C PRO A 193 -38.59 1.03 8.83
N THR A 194 -38.98 1.58 7.69
CA THR A 194 -40.37 1.70 7.30
C THR A 194 -40.57 0.64 6.22
N GLU A 195 -41.29 -0.42 6.60
CA GLU A 195 -41.62 -1.61 5.81
C GLU A 195 -40.57 -2.73 5.81
N GLU A 196 -40.64 -3.55 6.86
CA GLU A 196 -39.95 -4.83 7.02
C GLU A 196 -40.33 -5.81 5.89
N LYS A 197 -39.59 -5.79 4.79
CA LYS A 197 -39.61 -6.91 3.83
C LYS A 197 -38.82 -8.08 4.44
N GLU A 198 -39.54 -8.92 5.18
CA GLU A 198 -39.01 -10.15 5.77
C GLU A 198 -38.78 -11.23 4.69
N PHE A 199 -37.54 -11.73 4.57
CA PHE A 199 -37.19 -12.83 3.67
C PHE A 199 -37.19 -14.16 4.42
N LYS A 200 -38.15 -15.04 4.16
CA LYS A 200 -38.28 -16.35 4.84
C LYS A 200 -37.58 -17.51 4.12
N CYS A 201 -36.89 -18.36 4.87
CA CYS A 201 -36.32 -19.61 4.38
C CYS A 201 -37.40 -20.64 4.07
N LYS A 202 -37.47 -21.12 2.83
CA LYS A 202 -38.45 -22.14 2.42
C LYS A 202 -38.24 -23.49 3.13
N ASN A 203 -37.01 -23.80 3.53
CA ASN A 203 -36.65 -25.09 4.13
C ASN A 203 -36.97 -25.20 5.62
N CYS A 204 -36.89 -24.11 6.40
CA CYS A 204 -37.13 -24.12 7.85
C CYS A 204 -38.07 -23.01 8.37
N GLY A 205 -38.55 -22.11 7.50
CA GLY A 205 -39.44 -21.01 7.86
C GLY A 205 -38.78 -19.79 8.52
N LYS A 206 -37.49 -19.83 8.90
CA LYS A 206 -36.79 -18.70 9.55
C LYS A 206 -36.82 -17.45 8.67
N LYS A 207 -37.16 -16.30 9.27
CA LYS A 207 -37.23 -14.99 8.61
C LYS A 207 -35.92 -14.23 8.78
N PHE A 208 -35.52 -13.52 7.73
CA PHE A 208 -34.27 -12.77 7.67
C PHE A 208 -34.52 -11.35 7.16
N PRO A 209 -33.89 -10.33 7.76
CA PRO A 209 -34.12 -8.93 7.40
C PRO A 209 -33.50 -8.56 6.03
N VAL A 210 -32.53 -9.34 5.53
CA VAL A 210 -31.85 -9.08 4.26
C VAL A 210 -31.64 -10.37 3.45
N LYS A 211 -31.75 -10.29 2.12
CA LYS A 211 -31.67 -11.43 1.18
C LYS A 211 -30.35 -12.21 1.27
N GLN A 212 -29.22 -11.53 1.55
CA GLN A 212 -27.91 -12.19 1.70
C GLN A 212 -27.83 -13.08 2.95
N ALA A 213 -28.50 -12.70 4.05
CA ALA A 213 -28.56 -13.53 5.25
C ALA A 213 -29.39 -14.80 5.00
N LEU A 214 -30.49 -14.68 4.23
CA LEU A 214 -31.24 -15.84 3.76
C LEU A 214 -30.38 -16.77 2.90
N GLN A 215 -29.60 -16.26 1.94
CA GLN A 215 -28.73 -17.08 1.10
C GLN A 215 -27.68 -17.84 1.91
N ARG A 216 -27.01 -17.20 2.87
CA ARG A 216 -26.06 -17.88 3.76
C ARG A 216 -26.74 -18.94 4.61
N HIS A 217 -27.95 -18.67 5.08
CA HIS A 217 -28.72 -19.64 5.85
C HIS A 217 -29.15 -20.85 5.00
N VAL A 218 -29.62 -20.66 3.76
CA VAL A 218 -30.03 -21.76 2.87
C VAL A 218 -28.88 -22.74 2.61
N LEU A 219 -27.64 -22.25 2.49
CA LEU A 219 -26.44 -23.10 2.34
C LEU A 219 -26.13 -23.96 3.57
N GLN A 220 -26.61 -23.58 4.75
CA GLN A 220 -26.36 -24.26 6.03
C GLN A 220 -27.63 -24.87 6.65
N CYS A 221 -28.79 -24.71 6.01
CA CYS A 221 -30.08 -25.12 6.55
C CYS A 221 -30.27 -26.63 6.39
N THR A 222 -30.18 -27.38 7.49
CA THR A 222 -30.32 -28.84 7.52
C THR A 222 -31.76 -29.34 7.63
N ALA A 223 -32.75 -28.43 7.77
CA ALA A 223 -34.16 -28.81 7.79
C ALA A 223 -34.63 -29.21 6.38
N LYS A 224 -35.09 -30.46 6.24
CA LYS A 224 -35.65 -31.01 5.01
C LYS A 224 -37.12 -30.58 4.89
N SER A 225 -37.44 -29.70 3.96
CA SER A 225 -38.84 -29.40 3.61
C SER A 225 -39.47 -30.66 3.02
N SER A 226 -40.36 -31.29 3.80
CA SER A 226 -41.27 -32.33 3.33
C SER A 226 -42.33 -31.69 2.44
N LEU A 227 -42.00 -31.48 1.16
CA LEU A 227 -42.99 -31.31 0.12
C LEU A 227 -42.58 -32.22 -1.03
N LYS A 228 -43.32 -33.32 -1.16
CA LYS A 228 -43.30 -34.22 -2.30
C LYS A 228 -43.71 -33.42 -3.54
N GLU A 229 -42.76 -32.80 -4.22
CA GLU A 229 -42.98 -32.32 -5.58
C GLU A 229 -42.67 -33.46 -6.54
N SER A 230 -43.73 -34.14 -6.97
CA SER A 230 -43.70 -35.09 -8.07
C SER A 230 -43.03 -34.46 -9.28
N SER A 231 -42.04 -35.18 -9.83
CA SER A 231 -41.28 -34.89 -11.04
C SER A 231 -42.13 -34.27 -12.14
N ARG A 232 -42.14 -32.93 -12.22
CA ARG A 232 -42.58 -32.20 -13.41
C ARG A 232 -41.33 -31.68 -14.10
N SER A 233 -41.05 -32.22 -15.28
CA SER A 233 -40.07 -31.68 -16.21
C SER A 233 -40.51 -30.28 -16.66
N PHE A 234 -39.59 -29.32 -16.64
CA PHE A 234 -39.85 -27.95 -17.12
C PHE A 234 -39.41 -27.87 -18.59
N GLN A 235 -40.36 -27.76 -19.51
CA GLN A 235 -40.09 -27.69 -20.95
C GLN A 235 -40.41 -26.30 -21.49
N CYS A 236 -39.47 -25.67 -22.19
CA CYS A 236 -39.70 -24.37 -22.83
C CYS A 236 -40.56 -24.52 -24.08
N SER A 237 -41.74 -23.91 -24.12
CA SER A 237 -42.64 -23.95 -25.27
C SER A 237 -42.06 -23.31 -26.54
N VAL A 238 -41.04 -22.45 -26.42
CA VAL A 238 -40.41 -21.74 -27.54
C VAL A 238 -39.30 -22.57 -28.21
N CYS A 239 -38.59 -23.41 -27.47
CA CYS A 239 -37.47 -24.20 -28.00
C CYS A 239 -37.48 -25.69 -27.64
N ASN A 240 -38.54 -26.15 -26.97
CA ASN A 240 -38.74 -27.51 -26.44
C ASN A 240 -37.55 -28.08 -25.65
N SER A 241 -36.71 -27.22 -25.08
CA SER A 241 -35.63 -27.65 -24.19
C SER A 241 -36.21 -28.05 -22.83
N SER A 242 -35.88 -29.26 -22.39
CA SER A 242 -36.26 -29.82 -21.10
C SER A 242 -35.21 -29.51 -20.04
N PHE A 243 -35.64 -28.96 -18.92
CA PHE A 243 -34.79 -28.57 -17.80
C PHE A 243 -35.12 -29.42 -16.58
N SER A 244 -34.08 -29.91 -15.90
CA SER A 244 -34.17 -30.70 -14.67
C SER A 244 -34.44 -29.86 -13.44
N SER A 245 -34.35 -28.53 -13.52
CA SER A 245 -34.62 -27.61 -12.42
C SER A 245 -35.37 -26.35 -12.88
N ALA A 246 -36.26 -25.84 -12.03
CA ALA A 246 -36.99 -24.60 -12.27
C ALA A 246 -36.05 -23.38 -12.41
N SER A 247 -34.95 -23.34 -11.66
CA SER A 247 -33.95 -22.26 -11.72
C SER A 247 -33.28 -22.18 -13.10
N SER A 248 -32.92 -23.35 -13.68
CA SER A 248 -32.37 -23.42 -15.04
C SER A 248 -33.39 -23.03 -16.10
N PHE A 249 -34.67 -23.33 -15.86
CA PHE A 249 -35.77 -22.92 -16.73
C PHE A 249 -36.02 -21.40 -16.70
N GLU A 250 -35.98 -20.76 -15.52
CA GLU A 250 -36.10 -19.30 -15.37
C GLU A 250 -34.96 -18.56 -16.05
N GLN A 251 -33.70 -18.96 -15.81
CA GLN A 251 -32.53 -18.37 -16.49
C GLN A 251 -32.60 -18.52 -18.01
N HIS A 252 -33.14 -19.64 -18.47
CA HIS A 252 -33.40 -19.86 -19.88
C HIS A 252 -34.51 -18.96 -20.42
N GLN A 253 -35.61 -18.77 -19.70
CA GLN A 253 -36.71 -17.88 -20.12
C GLN A 253 -36.25 -16.41 -20.25
N GLU A 254 -35.39 -15.92 -19.35
CA GLU A 254 -34.86 -14.55 -19.42
C GLU A 254 -33.98 -14.32 -20.67
N THR A 255 -33.29 -15.36 -21.14
CA THR A 255 -32.39 -15.29 -22.30
C THR A 255 -33.06 -15.71 -23.62
N CYS A 256 -34.18 -16.43 -23.57
CA CYS A 256 -34.90 -16.92 -24.74
C CYS A 256 -35.73 -15.80 -25.40
N ARG A 257 -35.06 -14.82 -26.01
CA ARG A 257 -35.70 -13.92 -26.98
C ARG A 257 -35.82 -14.66 -28.31
N GLY A 258 -37.04 -14.99 -28.70
CA GLY A 258 -37.42 -15.96 -29.75
C GLY A 258 -36.97 -15.71 -31.19
N ASP A 259 -35.94 -14.91 -31.46
CA ASP A 259 -35.42 -14.68 -32.82
C ASP A 259 -34.29 -15.67 -33.14
N ALA A 260 -34.69 -16.92 -33.36
CA ALA A 260 -33.81 -18.07 -33.59
C ALA A 260 -33.31 -18.18 -35.04
N ARG A 261 -32.60 -17.16 -35.57
CA ARG A 261 -32.08 -17.24 -36.95
C ARG A 261 -30.89 -18.16 -37.16
N PHE A 262 -30.04 -18.35 -36.16
CA PHE A 262 -28.77 -19.07 -36.31
C PHE A 262 -28.54 -20.12 -35.20
N VAL A 263 -29.43 -21.11 -35.13
CA VAL A 263 -29.36 -22.25 -34.20
C VAL A 263 -28.86 -23.48 -34.95
N CYS A 264 -27.91 -24.22 -34.37
CA CYS A 264 -27.56 -25.54 -34.87
C CYS A 264 -28.69 -26.54 -34.62
N LYS A 265 -29.31 -27.02 -35.70
CA LYS A 265 -30.43 -27.99 -35.69
C LYS A 265 -30.00 -29.46 -35.55
N ALA A 266 -28.71 -29.73 -35.35
CA ALA A 266 -28.24 -31.11 -35.16
C ALA A 266 -28.71 -31.66 -33.82
N ASP A 267 -29.06 -32.95 -33.78
CA ASP A 267 -29.61 -33.61 -32.60
C ASP A 267 -28.64 -33.47 -31.42
N SER A 268 -29.15 -33.09 -30.25
CA SER A 268 -28.41 -32.69 -29.03
C SER A 268 -27.52 -31.44 -29.07
N CYS A 269 -27.34 -30.74 -30.21
CA CYS A 269 -26.40 -29.61 -30.29
C CYS A 269 -27.00 -28.26 -29.85
N GLY A 270 -28.13 -27.84 -30.43
CA GLY A 270 -28.92 -26.67 -30.01
C GLY A 270 -28.19 -25.31 -29.92
N LYS A 271 -26.92 -25.21 -30.35
CA LYS A 271 -26.06 -24.04 -30.09
C LYS A 271 -26.50 -22.82 -30.91
N ARG A 272 -26.80 -21.71 -30.24
CA ARG A 272 -27.07 -20.39 -30.86
C ARG A 272 -25.76 -19.69 -31.24
N LEU A 273 -25.68 -19.18 -32.46
CA LEU A 273 -24.49 -18.52 -33.01
C LEU A 273 -24.83 -17.12 -33.51
N LYS A 274 -23.85 -16.22 -33.51
CA LYS A 274 -24.07 -14.78 -33.77
C LYS A 274 -24.30 -14.44 -35.26
N SER A 275 -23.97 -15.36 -36.17
CA SER A 275 -24.09 -15.15 -37.62
C SER A 275 -24.23 -16.48 -38.37
N LYS A 276 -24.70 -16.41 -39.63
CA LYS A 276 -24.76 -17.55 -40.56
C LYS A 276 -23.38 -18.19 -40.78
N ASP A 277 -22.32 -17.39 -40.90
CA ASP A 277 -20.95 -17.89 -41.06
C ASP A 277 -20.42 -18.59 -39.80
N ALA A 278 -20.85 -18.14 -38.61
CA ALA A 278 -20.55 -18.84 -37.38
C ALA A 278 -21.28 -20.19 -37.30
N LEU A 279 -22.55 -20.25 -37.76
CA LEU A 279 -23.32 -21.49 -37.86
C LEU A 279 -22.73 -22.48 -38.86
N LYS A 280 -22.40 -22.02 -40.07
CA LYS A 280 -21.77 -22.84 -41.10
C LYS A 280 -20.43 -23.42 -40.61
N ARG A 281 -19.54 -22.58 -40.04
CA ARG A 281 -18.27 -23.04 -39.44
C ARG A 281 -18.49 -24.02 -38.30
N HIS A 282 -19.52 -23.83 -37.49
CA HIS A 282 -19.83 -24.76 -36.40
C HIS A 282 -20.32 -26.11 -36.93
N GLN A 283 -21.20 -26.13 -37.94
CA GLN A 283 -21.66 -27.36 -38.58
C GLN A 283 -20.50 -28.09 -39.26
N GLU A 284 -19.64 -27.36 -39.98
CA GLU A 284 -18.47 -27.90 -40.65
C GLU A 284 -17.46 -28.52 -39.67
N ASN A 285 -17.25 -27.87 -38.52
CA ASN A 285 -16.24 -28.30 -37.54
C ASN A 285 -16.72 -29.35 -36.54
N VAL A 286 -18.03 -29.42 -36.27
CA VAL A 286 -18.60 -30.26 -35.20
C VAL A 286 -19.42 -31.42 -35.76
N HIS A 287 -20.09 -31.26 -36.92
CA HIS A 287 -21.04 -32.25 -37.43
C HIS A 287 -20.58 -32.95 -38.71
N THR A 288 -19.89 -32.27 -39.64
CA THR A 288 -19.30 -32.94 -40.82
C THR A 288 -17.90 -33.46 -40.50
N GLY A 289 -17.86 -34.52 -39.69
CA GLY A 289 -16.62 -35.20 -39.32
C GLY A 289 -16.15 -36.12 -40.43
N ASP A 290 -15.43 -35.59 -41.42
CA ASP A 290 -14.52 -36.41 -42.21
C ASP A 290 -13.30 -36.73 -41.30
N PRO A 291 -13.07 -37.99 -40.88
CA PRO A 291 -12.13 -38.30 -39.80
C PRO A 291 -10.65 -38.03 -40.11
N LYS A 292 -10.31 -37.64 -41.35
CA LYS A 292 -8.92 -37.49 -41.80
C LYS A 292 -8.48 -36.03 -41.84
N LYS A 293 -8.25 -35.48 -40.65
CA LYS A 293 -7.20 -34.50 -40.25
C LYS A 293 -7.72 -33.69 -39.06
N LYS A 294 -7.69 -34.31 -37.87
CA LYS A 294 -7.84 -33.57 -36.61
C LYS A 294 -6.80 -32.46 -36.60
N LEU A 295 -7.23 -31.19 -36.70
CA LEU A 295 -6.37 -30.01 -36.67
C LEU A 295 -5.88 -29.76 -35.23
N ILE A 296 -5.00 -30.65 -34.78
CA ILE A 296 -4.42 -30.68 -33.45
C ILE A 296 -3.00 -30.12 -33.53
N CYS A 297 -2.62 -29.28 -32.56
CA CYS A 297 -1.24 -28.85 -32.43
C CYS A 297 -0.36 -30.01 -31.98
N SER A 298 0.63 -30.39 -32.80
CA SER A 298 1.57 -31.47 -32.48
C SER A 298 2.40 -31.23 -31.20
N VAL A 299 2.49 -29.98 -30.71
CA VAL A 299 3.31 -29.61 -29.55
C VAL A 299 2.52 -29.57 -28.24
N CYS A 300 1.26 -29.10 -28.24
CA CYS A 300 0.45 -29.02 -27.01
C CYS A 300 -0.90 -29.74 -27.09
N ASN A 301 -1.14 -30.50 -28.16
CA ASN A 301 -2.39 -31.21 -28.44
C ASN A 301 -3.68 -30.38 -28.38
N LYS A 302 -3.59 -29.05 -28.46
CA LYS A 302 -4.76 -28.16 -28.56
C LYS A 302 -5.49 -28.40 -29.88
N LYS A 303 -6.76 -28.79 -29.80
CA LYS A 303 -7.69 -28.87 -30.94
C LYS A 303 -8.00 -27.45 -31.42
N CYS A 304 -7.61 -27.13 -32.65
CA CYS A 304 -7.84 -25.84 -33.27
C CYS A 304 -9.07 -25.89 -34.18
N SER A 305 -9.85 -24.81 -34.19
CA SER A 305 -11.13 -24.72 -34.91
C SER A 305 -10.98 -24.56 -36.43
N SER A 306 -9.78 -24.29 -36.94
CA SER A 306 -9.49 -24.19 -38.37
C SER A 306 -7.99 -24.37 -38.62
N ALA A 307 -7.60 -24.65 -39.88
CA ALA A 307 -6.18 -24.77 -40.25
C ALA A 307 -5.44 -23.44 -40.05
N SER A 308 -6.11 -22.30 -40.30
CA SER A 308 -5.58 -20.96 -40.02
C SER A 308 -5.38 -20.73 -38.50
N SER A 309 -6.35 -21.13 -37.66
CA SER A 309 -6.22 -21.08 -36.20
C SER A 309 -5.10 -21.98 -35.69
N LEU A 310 -4.89 -23.15 -36.31
CA LEU A 310 -3.80 -24.06 -35.97
C LEU A 310 -2.44 -23.46 -36.38
N GLN A 311 -2.34 -22.85 -37.56
CA GLN A 311 -1.14 -22.16 -38.02
C GLN A 311 -0.81 -20.96 -37.13
N GLU A 312 -1.81 -20.16 -36.74
CA GLU A 312 -1.63 -19.05 -35.80
C GLU A 312 -1.26 -19.54 -34.40
N HIS A 313 -1.86 -20.62 -33.94
CA HIS A 313 -1.49 -21.28 -32.69
C HIS A 313 -0.07 -21.87 -32.74
N ARG A 314 0.40 -22.38 -33.89
CA ARG A 314 1.79 -22.85 -34.08
C ARG A 314 2.81 -21.73 -33.87
N LYS A 315 2.47 -20.48 -34.18
CA LYS A 315 3.33 -19.32 -33.88
C LYS A 315 3.57 -19.10 -32.39
N ILE A 316 2.69 -19.62 -31.50
CA ILE A 316 2.93 -19.58 -30.04
C ILE A 316 4.12 -20.48 -29.67
N HIS A 317 4.36 -21.56 -30.42
CA HIS A 317 5.49 -22.48 -30.24
C HIS A 317 6.78 -21.98 -30.91
N GLU A 318 6.68 -21.09 -31.89
CA GLU A 318 7.81 -20.31 -32.40
C GLU A 318 8.17 -19.23 -31.37
N ILE A 319 8.79 -19.67 -30.28
CA ILE A 319 9.23 -18.82 -29.20
C ILE A 319 10.52 -18.11 -29.65
N PHE A 320 10.45 -16.79 -29.73
CA PHE A 320 11.59 -15.91 -29.98
C PHE A 320 12.26 -15.58 -28.65
N ASP A 321 13.52 -15.95 -28.48
CA ASP A 321 14.30 -15.69 -27.27
C ASP A 321 15.14 -14.41 -27.39
N CYS A 322 15.24 -13.68 -26.28
CA CYS A 322 16.17 -12.58 -26.18
C CYS A 322 17.55 -13.10 -25.79
N GLN A 323 18.53 -12.90 -26.66
CA GLN A 323 19.92 -13.35 -26.42
C GLN A 323 20.60 -12.66 -25.22
N GLU A 324 20.10 -11.51 -24.75
CA GLU A 324 20.68 -10.78 -23.61
C GLU A 324 20.10 -11.18 -22.25
N CYS A 325 18.83 -11.63 -22.18
CA CYS A 325 18.19 -12.00 -20.90
C CYS A 325 17.43 -13.32 -20.91
N MET A 326 17.51 -14.09 -21.99
CA MET A 326 16.87 -15.41 -22.18
C MET A 326 15.34 -15.40 -22.06
N LYS A 327 14.69 -14.23 -22.09
CA LYS A 327 13.23 -14.13 -22.09
C LYS A 327 12.64 -14.62 -23.41
N LYS A 328 11.57 -15.39 -23.30
CA LYS A 328 10.85 -16.04 -24.38
C LYS A 328 9.63 -15.21 -24.79
N PHE A 329 9.44 -14.98 -26.09
CA PHE A 329 8.37 -14.16 -26.66
C PHE A 329 7.63 -14.94 -27.75
N ILE A 330 6.31 -14.80 -27.84
CA ILE A 330 5.47 -15.50 -28.82
C ILE A 330 5.51 -14.88 -30.23
N SER A 331 6.25 -13.79 -30.44
CA SER A 331 6.42 -13.20 -31.77
C SER A 331 7.69 -12.36 -31.87
N ALA A 332 8.25 -12.28 -33.08
CA ALA A 332 9.37 -11.41 -33.40
C ALA A 332 9.08 -9.94 -33.06
N ASN A 333 7.85 -9.47 -33.21
CA ASN A 333 7.47 -8.09 -32.85
C ASN A 333 7.48 -7.86 -31.33
N GLN A 334 7.10 -8.85 -30.52
CA GLN A 334 7.23 -8.75 -29.07
C GLN A 334 8.70 -8.78 -28.63
N LEU A 335 9.53 -9.65 -29.23
CA LEU A 335 10.97 -9.64 -29.01
C LEU A 335 11.57 -8.28 -29.40
N LYS A 336 11.29 -7.75 -30.60
CA LYS A 336 11.75 -6.41 -31.02
C LYS A 336 11.31 -5.32 -30.04
N ARG A 337 10.05 -5.33 -29.58
CA ARG A 337 9.56 -4.40 -28.55
C ARG A 337 10.30 -4.58 -27.22
N HIS A 338 10.66 -5.81 -26.88
CA HIS A 338 11.44 -6.12 -25.70
C HIS A 338 12.91 -5.71 -25.82
N MET A 339 13.54 -5.81 -27.00
CA MET A 339 14.93 -5.37 -27.22
C MET A 339 15.13 -3.88 -26.89
N ILE A 340 14.07 -3.06 -26.97
CA ILE A 340 14.13 -1.67 -26.49
C ILE A 340 14.45 -1.61 -24.99
N THR A 341 14.07 -2.62 -24.20
CA THR A 341 14.40 -2.71 -22.77
C THR A 341 15.90 -2.84 -22.50
N HIS A 342 16.65 -3.45 -23.43
CA HIS A 342 18.12 -3.53 -23.43
C HIS A 342 18.78 -2.24 -23.91
N SER A 343 18.16 -1.52 -24.84
CA SER A 343 18.65 -0.21 -25.26
C SER A 343 18.41 0.88 -24.20
N GLU A 344 19.36 1.79 -23.98
CA GLU A 344 19.15 2.97 -23.11
C GLU A 344 18.28 4.05 -23.76
N LYS A 345 18.01 3.93 -25.07
CA LYS A 345 17.26 4.91 -25.86
C LYS A 345 15.80 5.02 -25.38
N ARG A 346 15.38 6.26 -25.06
CA ARG A 346 14.01 6.62 -24.66
C ARG A 346 13.51 7.74 -25.58
N PRO A 347 13.15 7.42 -26.83
CA PRO A 347 12.89 8.44 -27.85
C PRO A 347 11.58 9.21 -27.65
N TYR A 348 10.64 8.70 -26.84
CA TYR A 348 9.31 9.30 -26.71
C TYR A 348 9.21 10.14 -25.44
N ASN A 349 9.05 11.45 -25.59
CA ASN A 349 8.97 12.36 -24.44
C ASN A 349 7.52 12.76 -24.16
N CYS A 350 7.15 12.87 -22.89
CA CYS A 350 5.91 13.54 -22.50
C CYS A 350 6.06 15.05 -22.66
N GLU A 351 5.22 15.68 -23.46
CA GLU A 351 5.24 17.14 -23.70
C GLU A 351 5.05 17.99 -22.43
N ILE A 352 4.36 17.43 -21.41
CA ILE A 352 3.97 18.18 -20.20
C ILE A 352 5.09 18.14 -19.14
N CYS A 353 5.77 17.00 -18.96
CA CYS A 353 6.80 16.85 -17.94
C CYS A 353 8.19 16.47 -18.46
N ASN A 354 8.35 16.36 -19.78
CA ASN A 354 9.56 15.95 -20.48
C ASN A 354 10.17 14.61 -20.01
N LYS A 355 9.37 13.73 -19.38
CA LYS A 355 9.80 12.38 -19.08
C LYS A 355 9.92 11.56 -20.36
N SER A 356 11.04 10.88 -20.53
CA SER A 356 11.33 10.04 -21.69
C SER A 356 10.95 8.57 -21.45
N PHE A 357 10.26 8.00 -22.42
CA PHE A 357 9.72 6.65 -22.45
C PHE A 357 10.32 5.88 -23.62
N LYS A 358 10.39 4.55 -23.43
CA LYS A 358 10.91 3.64 -24.45
C LYS A 358 9.91 3.43 -25.59
N ARG A 359 8.62 3.61 -25.33
CA ARG A 359 7.53 3.36 -26.28
C ARG A 359 6.44 4.42 -26.18
N LEU A 360 5.69 4.63 -27.27
CA LEU A 360 4.60 5.59 -27.36
C LEU A 360 3.39 5.22 -26.49
N ASP A 361 3.04 3.93 -26.41
CA ASP A 361 1.96 3.41 -25.54
C ASP A 361 2.20 3.77 -24.06
N GLN A 362 3.46 3.77 -23.62
CA GLN A 362 3.85 4.18 -22.27
C GLN A 362 3.65 5.68 -22.05
N VAL A 363 3.86 6.52 -23.07
CA VAL A 363 3.53 7.95 -22.99
C VAL A 363 2.02 8.14 -22.87
N GLY A 364 1.22 7.41 -23.65
CA GLY A 364 -0.24 7.43 -23.57
C GLY A 364 -0.75 7.06 -22.17
N ALA A 365 -0.32 5.91 -21.65
CA ALA A 365 -0.65 5.50 -20.26
C ALA A 365 -0.13 6.50 -19.22
N HIS A 366 1.02 7.13 -19.48
CA HIS A 366 1.55 8.18 -18.62
C HIS A 366 0.74 9.47 -18.69
N LYS A 367 0.18 9.88 -19.83
CA LYS A 367 -0.63 11.10 -19.95
C LYS A 367 -1.85 11.09 -19.01
N VAL A 368 -2.34 9.92 -18.60
CA VAL A 368 -3.39 9.76 -17.56
C VAL A 368 -2.99 10.33 -16.19
N ILE A 369 -1.70 10.51 -15.90
CA ILE A 369 -1.28 11.19 -14.66
C ILE A 369 -1.43 12.72 -14.74
N HIS A 370 -1.49 13.27 -15.95
CA HIS A 370 -1.68 14.68 -16.23
C HIS A 370 -3.15 15.04 -16.44
N SER A 371 -4.02 14.07 -16.72
CA SER A 371 -5.46 14.29 -16.73
C SER A 371 -5.99 14.49 -15.31
N GLU A 372 -6.91 15.45 -15.16
CA GLU A 372 -7.69 15.60 -13.94
C GLU A 372 -8.64 14.42 -13.73
N ASP A 373 -9.10 13.83 -14.84
CA ASP A 373 -9.91 12.63 -14.80
C ASP A 373 -9.04 11.38 -14.57
N LYS A 374 -9.13 10.85 -13.36
CA LYS A 374 -8.40 9.67 -12.91
C LYS A 374 -9.38 8.50 -12.85
N PRO A 375 -9.16 7.43 -13.65
CA PRO A 375 -10.13 6.34 -13.80
C PRO A 375 -10.48 5.64 -12.49
N TYR A 376 -9.58 5.61 -11.51
CA TYR A 376 -9.78 4.90 -10.26
C TYR A 376 -9.94 5.88 -9.09
N LYS A 377 -11.18 6.21 -8.72
CA LYS A 377 -11.50 7.08 -7.58
C LYS A 377 -11.82 6.26 -6.33
N CYS A 378 -11.25 6.64 -5.20
CA CYS A 378 -11.54 6.03 -3.92
C CYS A 378 -12.85 6.56 -3.33
N LYS A 379 -13.83 5.68 -3.10
CA LYS A 379 -15.12 6.04 -2.50
C LYS A 379 -14.99 6.58 -1.06
N LEU A 380 -13.99 6.14 -0.29
CA LEU A 380 -13.82 6.52 1.12
C LEU A 380 -13.13 7.88 1.33
N CYS A 381 -12.35 8.38 0.38
CA CYS A 381 -11.64 9.66 0.54
C CYS A 381 -11.58 10.53 -0.71
N GLY A 382 -12.32 10.18 -1.77
CA GLY A 382 -12.39 10.90 -3.04
C GLY A 382 -11.11 10.90 -3.89
N LYS A 383 -9.98 10.36 -3.39
CA LYS A 383 -8.70 10.39 -4.13
C LYS A 383 -8.77 9.60 -5.43
N GLY A 384 -8.47 10.26 -6.55
CA GLY A 384 -8.29 9.63 -7.86
C GLY A 384 -6.86 9.09 -8.07
N PHE A 385 -6.76 7.96 -8.75
CA PHE A 385 -5.52 7.30 -9.14
C PHE A 385 -5.54 6.97 -10.63
N ALA A 386 -4.40 7.17 -11.30
CA ALA A 386 -4.28 6.88 -12.71
C ALA A 386 -4.28 5.37 -13.02
N HIS A 387 -3.71 4.55 -12.13
CA HIS A 387 -3.50 3.11 -12.37
C HIS A 387 -4.19 2.23 -11.30
N ARG A 388 -4.76 1.09 -11.72
CA ARG A 388 -5.48 0.12 -10.85
C ARG A 388 -4.63 -0.35 -9.68
N ASN A 389 -3.36 -0.71 -9.91
CA ASN A 389 -2.50 -1.24 -8.84
C ASN A 389 -2.20 -0.20 -7.76
N VAL A 390 -2.10 1.09 -8.13
CA VAL A 390 -1.90 2.18 -7.17
C VAL A 390 -3.18 2.40 -6.36
N TYR A 391 -4.35 2.34 -7.00
CA TYR A 391 -5.64 2.40 -6.32
C TYR A 391 -5.84 1.21 -5.36
N LYS A 392 -5.54 -0.02 -5.78
CA LYS A 392 -5.59 -1.22 -4.92
C LYS A 392 -4.69 -1.04 -3.69
N ASN A 393 -3.45 -0.58 -3.88
CA ASN A 393 -2.54 -0.30 -2.76
C ASN A 393 -3.01 0.87 -1.88
N HIS A 394 -3.71 1.84 -2.46
CA HIS A 394 -4.35 2.90 -1.69
C HIS A 394 -5.55 2.39 -0.87
N LYS A 395 -6.39 1.48 -1.39
CA LYS A 395 -7.49 0.91 -0.60
C LYS A 395 -6.98 0.28 0.70
N LYS A 396 -5.79 -0.34 0.68
CA LYS A 396 -5.12 -0.87 1.87
C LYS A 396 -4.79 0.20 2.92
N THR A 397 -4.78 1.50 2.59
CA THR A 397 -4.58 2.56 3.60
C THR A 397 -5.80 2.82 4.45
N HIS A 398 -7.01 2.44 3.98
CA HIS A 398 -8.24 2.50 4.75
C HIS A 398 -8.47 1.25 5.60
N SER A 399 -7.83 0.13 5.24
CA SER A 399 -7.76 -1.03 6.12
C SER A 399 -6.75 -0.78 7.23
N GLU A 400 -7.15 -1.08 8.47
CA GLU A 400 -6.25 -1.10 9.62
C GLU A 400 -5.31 -2.31 9.61
N GLU A 401 -5.57 -3.29 8.74
CA GLU A 401 -4.79 -4.51 8.65
C GLU A 401 -3.35 -4.20 8.22
N ARG A 402 -2.41 -4.67 9.02
CA ARG A 402 -0.98 -4.61 8.77
C ARG A 402 -0.38 -6.01 8.87
N PRO A 403 -0.62 -6.88 7.87
CA PRO A 403 -0.33 -8.32 7.97
C PRO A 403 1.17 -8.68 7.95
N PHE A 404 2.05 -7.70 7.74
CA PHE A 404 3.48 -7.91 7.58
C PHE A 404 4.21 -7.38 8.80
N GLN A 405 4.68 -8.28 9.66
CA GLN A 405 5.43 -7.93 10.87
C GLN A 405 6.94 -8.05 10.62
N CYS A 406 7.72 -7.12 11.16
CA CYS A 406 9.16 -7.29 11.31
C CYS A 406 9.43 -8.15 12.54
N GLU A 407 10.19 -9.24 12.40
CA GLU A 407 10.47 -10.11 13.55
C GLU A 407 11.40 -9.47 14.59
N GLU A 408 12.30 -8.60 14.16
CA GLU A 408 13.30 -7.97 15.05
C GLU A 408 12.72 -6.86 15.93
N CYS A 409 11.80 -6.03 15.41
CA CYS A 409 11.19 -4.93 16.19
C CYS A 409 9.67 -5.01 16.33
N LYS A 410 9.05 -6.07 15.82
CA LYS A 410 7.60 -6.32 15.84
C LYS A 410 6.76 -5.24 15.15
N ALA A 411 7.38 -4.33 14.39
CA ALA A 411 6.68 -3.29 13.63
C ALA A 411 5.79 -3.90 12.54
N LEU A 412 4.57 -3.39 12.41
CA LEU A 412 3.57 -3.87 11.46
C LEU A 412 3.48 -2.99 10.22
N PHE A 413 3.39 -3.62 9.05
CA PHE A 413 3.42 -3.03 7.72
C PHE A 413 2.22 -3.48 6.89
N ARG A 414 1.75 -2.60 6.00
CA ARG A 414 0.60 -2.86 5.09
C ARG A 414 0.99 -3.58 3.80
N THR A 415 2.25 -3.45 3.39
CA THR A 415 2.76 -4.08 2.16
C THR A 415 4.11 -4.75 2.39
N PRO A 416 4.41 -5.85 1.68
CA PRO A 416 5.72 -6.50 1.73
C PRO A 416 6.88 -5.55 1.42
N PHE A 417 6.72 -4.71 0.39
CA PHE A 417 7.71 -3.69 0.02
C PHE A 417 8.00 -2.71 1.17
N SER A 418 6.99 -2.37 1.98
CA SER A 418 7.19 -1.47 3.12
C SER A 418 7.94 -2.14 4.28
N LEU A 419 7.72 -3.44 4.50
CA LEU A 419 8.53 -4.25 5.42
C LEU A 419 9.96 -4.40 4.91
N GLN A 420 10.17 -4.77 3.64
CA GLN A 420 11.50 -4.87 3.04
C GLN A 420 12.30 -3.57 3.16
N ARG A 421 11.65 -2.43 2.86
CA ARG A 421 12.26 -1.11 3.04
C ARG A 421 12.59 -0.83 4.52
N HIS A 422 11.80 -1.35 5.45
CA HIS A 422 12.05 -1.22 6.88
C HIS A 422 13.20 -2.11 7.36
N LEU A 423 13.36 -3.32 6.82
CA LEU A 423 14.48 -4.22 7.18
C LEU A 423 15.86 -3.61 6.90
N LEU A 424 15.94 -2.63 5.98
CA LEU A 424 17.16 -1.83 5.81
C LEU A 424 17.57 -1.08 7.09
N ILE A 425 16.66 -0.83 8.04
CA ILE A 425 16.99 -0.22 9.33
C ILE A 425 17.83 -1.18 10.18
N HIS A 426 17.47 -2.46 10.15
CA HIS A 426 18.14 -3.55 10.85
C HIS A 426 19.48 -3.93 10.21
N ASN A 427 19.53 -3.96 8.87
CA ASN A 427 20.79 -4.15 8.17
C ASN A 427 21.72 -2.92 8.35
N SER A 428 22.94 -3.12 8.85
CA SER A 428 23.95 -2.08 9.00
C SER A 428 24.57 -1.65 7.66
N GLU A 429 24.32 -2.43 6.61
CA GLU A 429 24.86 -2.24 5.27
C GLU A 429 24.30 -0.97 4.59
N ARG A 430 25.22 -0.06 4.26
CA ARG A 430 24.95 1.18 3.52
C ARG A 430 25.47 1.04 2.09
N THR A 431 24.69 0.38 1.25
CA THR A 431 25.08 -0.02 -0.10
C THR A 431 25.30 1.16 -1.06
N PHE A 432 24.65 2.31 -0.83
CA PHE A 432 24.74 3.46 -1.73
C PHE A 432 25.79 4.45 -1.27
N LYS A 433 26.98 4.40 -1.87
CA LYS A 433 28.07 5.34 -1.59
C LYS A 433 27.95 6.61 -2.45
N CYS A 434 28.29 7.77 -1.90
CA CYS A 434 28.42 8.99 -2.67
C CYS A 434 29.72 8.95 -3.48
N HIS A 435 29.65 9.39 -4.74
CA HIS A 435 30.84 9.44 -5.61
C HIS A 435 31.70 10.68 -5.36
N HIS A 436 31.19 11.67 -4.61
CA HIS A 436 31.88 12.93 -4.34
C HIS A 436 32.36 13.07 -2.89
N CYS A 437 31.96 12.17 -1.99
CA CYS A 437 32.46 12.11 -0.61
C CYS A 437 32.24 10.71 -0.01
N ASP A 438 32.83 10.44 1.15
CA ASP A 438 32.75 9.13 1.82
C ASP A 438 31.37 8.82 2.45
N ALA A 439 30.35 9.66 2.20
CA ALA A 439 29.03 9.45 2.73
C ALA A 439 28.38 8.20 2.12
N THR A 440 27.94 7.28 2.98
CA THR A 440 27.23 6.07 2.59
C THR A 440 25.78 6.11 3.09
N PHE A 441 24.87 5.58 2.28
CA PHE A 441 23.44 5.64 2.49
C PHE A 441 22.80 4.27 2.35
N LYS A 442 21.76 4.02 3.14
CA LYS A 442 20.96 2.79 3.05
C LYS A 442 20.03 2.77 1.84
N ARG A 443 19.72 3.94 1.26
CA ARG A 443 18.77 4.08 0.16
C ARG A 443 19.26 5.05 -0.92
N LYS A 444 18.94 4.75 -2.18
CA LYS A 444 19.28 5.59 -3.33
C LYS A 444 18.65 6.98 -3.27
N ASP A 445 17.40 7.10 -2.80
CA ASP A 445 16.74 8.41 -2.71
C ASP A 445 17.41 9.33 -1.68
N THR A 446 17.91 8.78 -0.57
CA THR A 446 18.69 9.55 0.41
C THR A 446 20.05 9.98 -0.12
N LEU A 447 20.71 9.13 -0.92
CA LEU A 447 21.94 9.50 -1.62
C LEU A 447 21.67 10.63 -2.63
N ASN A 448 20.62 10.52 -3.44
CA ASN A 448 20.26 11.55 -4.43
C ASN A 448 19.99 12.91 -3.77
N VAL A 449 19.24 12.91 -2.65
CA VAL A 449 19.02 14.15 -1.87
C VAL A 449 20.34 14.68 -1.31
N HIS A 450 21.22 13.82 -0.82
CA HIS A 450 22.55 14.23 -0.36
C HIS A 450 23.37 14.88 -1.48
N VAL A 451 23.47 14.27 -2.66
CA VAL A 451 24.20 14.81 -3.81
C VAL A 451 23.65 16.18 -4.21
N GLN A 452 22.32 16.31 -4.29
CA GLN A 452 21.65 17.57 -4.60
C GLN A 452 21.92 18.66 -3.56
N VAL A 453 21.95 18.33 -2.27
CA VAL A 453 22.14 19.30 -1.18
C VAL A 453 23.60 19.70 -1.01
N VAL A 454 24.51 18.73 -1.04
CA VAL A 454 25.91 18.87 -0.62
C VAL A 454 26.82 19.22 -1.78
N HIS A 455 26.67 18.52 -2.91
CA HIS A 455 27.59 18.66 -4.04
C HIS A 455 27.06 19.62 -5.10
N GLU A 456 25.85 19.37 -5.62
CA GLU A 456 25.27 20.21 -6.68
C GLU A 456 24.70 21.53 -6.15
N ARG A 457 24.43 21.61 -4.83
CA ARG A 457 23.64 22.69 -4.19
C ARG A 457 22.34 23.01 -4.94
N HIS A 458 21.83 22.02 -5.67
CA HIS A 458 20.74 22.16 -6.62
C HIS A 458 19.40 22.15 -5.88
N LYS A 459 18.88 23.35 -5.67
CA LYS A 459 17.59 23.59 -5.00
C LYS A 459 16.53 23.89 -6.05
N LYS A 460 15.95 22.84 -6.62
CA LYS A 460 14.97 22.95 -7.72
C LYS A 460 13.68 23.69 -7.32
N TYR A 461 13.26 23.58 -6.07
CA TYR A 461 11.94 24.04 -5.63
C TYR A 461 12.03 25.41 -4.96
N ARG A 462 11.65 26.46 -5.68
CA ARG A 462 11.74 27.85 -5.23
C ARG A 462 10.43 28.29 -4.59
N CYS A 463 10.50 29.07 -3.52
CA CYS A 463 9.35 29.75 -2.95
C CYS A 463 9.15 31.08 -3.69
N GLU A 464 8.00 31.29 -4.32
CA GLU A 464 7.69 32.54 -5.02
C GLU A 464 7.61 33.77 -4.08
N LEU A 465 7.31 33.55 -2.79
CA LEU A 465 7.09 34.64 -1.82
C LEU A 465 8.38 35.19 -1.18
N CYS A 466 9.46 34.41 -1.13
CA CYS A 466 10.75 34.90 -0.62
C CYS A 466 11.98 34.43 -1.40
N ASN A 467 11.77 33.81 -2.57
CA ASN A 467 12.80 33.25 -3.44
C ASN A 467 13.75 32.22 -2.79
N LYS A 468 13.43 31.73 -1.58
CA LYS A 468 14.18 30.65 -0.95
C LYS A 468 13.98 29.35 -1.73
N ALA A 469 15.08 28.68 -2.03
CA ALA A 469 15.08 27.44 -2.78
C ALA A 469 15.29 26.22 -1.86
N PHE A 470 14.59 25.13 -2.16
CA PHE A 470 14.53 23.89 -1.40
C PHE A 470 14.78 22.68 -2.30
N VAL A 471 15.21 21.58 -1.68
CA VAL A 471 15.59 20.35 -2.40
C VAL A 471 14.40 19.44 -2.67
N THR A 472 13.40 19.40 -1.78
CA THR A 472 12.21 18.56 -1.97
C THR A 472 10.93 19.38 -1.94
N PRO A 473 9.87 18.94 -2.66
CA PRO A 473 8.56 19.61 -2.63
C PRO A 473 7.94 19.65 -1.23
N SER A 474 8.20 18.62 -0.40
CA SER A 474 7.67 18.52 0.96
C SER A 474 8.23 19.62 1.87
N VAL A 475 9.53 19.92 1.74
CA VAL A 475 10.18 20.99 2.50
C VAL A 475 9.70 22.36 1.99
N LEU A 476 9.57 22.56 0.67
CA LEU A 476 8.97 23.79 0.13
C LEU A 476 7.54 24.00 0.65
N ARG A 477 6.70 22.95 0.66
CA ARG A 477 5.32 23.05 1.17
C ARG A 477 5.30 23.43 2.65
N SER A 478 6.16 22.81 3.46
CA SER A 478 6.30 23.14 4.88
C SER A 478 6.80 24.56 5.09
N HIS A 479 7.65 25.05 4.19
CA HIS A 479 8.09 26.45 4.20
C HIS A 479 7.02 27.43 3.70
N LYS A 480 6.20 27.08 2.70
CA LYS A 480 5.08 27.95 2.26
C LYS A 480 4.13 28.25 3.42
N LYS A 481 3.93 27.29 4.35
CA LYS A 481 3.17 27.53 5.60
C LYS A 481 3.76 28.61 6.52
N THR A 482 5.04 28.97 6.38
CA THR A 482 5.62 30.08 7.14
C THR A 482 5.22 31.44 6.59
N HIS A 483 4.82 31.53 5.32
CA HIS A 483 4.29 32.75 4.72
C HIS A 483 2.81 32.96 5.03
N THR A 484 2.01 31.90 4.95
CA THR A 484 0.58 31.98 5.27
C THR A 484 0.32 32.15 6.77
N GLY A 485 1.33 31.83 7.60
CA GLY A 485 1.16 31.80 9.06
C GLY A 485 0.21 30.69 9.52
N GLU A 486 -0.18 29.77 8.62
CA GLU A 486 -1.09 28.66 8.90
C GLU A 486 -0.45 27.66 9.84
N LYS A 487 -0.66 27.92 11.12
CA LYS A 487 -0.28 27.05 12.21
C LYS A 487 -1.49 26.18 12.56
N GLU A 488 -1.68 25.10 11.81
CA GLU A 488 -2.85 24.21 11.99
C GLU A 488 -2.72 23.29 13.21
N LYS A 489 -1.49 23.05 13.69
CA LYS A 489 -1.24 22.06 14.74
C LYS A 489 -1.29 22.74 16.11
N ILE A 490 -2.38 22.54 16.83
CA ILE A 490 -2.67 23.16 18.13
C ILE A 490 -2.07 22.30 19.25
N CYS A 491 -1.43 22.95 20.23
CA CYS A 491 -1.02 22.31 21.47
C CYS A 491 -2.24 22.07 22.37
N PRO A 492 -2.50 20.84 22.82
CA PRO A 492 -3.65 20.55 23.69
C PRO A 492 -3.54 21.20 25.08
N TYR A 493 -2.33 21.59 25.53
CA TYR A 493 -2.10 22.13 26.87
C TYR A 493 -2.17 23.67 26.96
N CYS A 494 -1.82 24.40 25.89
CA CYS A 494 -1.78 25.87 25.91
C CYS A 494 -2.46 26.55 24.72
N GLY A 495 -3.03 25.78 23.79
CA GLY A 495 -3.65 26.31 22.58
C GLY A 495 -2.68 26.93 21.57
N GLN A 496 -1.36 26.95 21.85
CA GLN A 496 -0.38 27.48 20.90
C GLN A 496 -0.41 26.71 19.58
N LYS A 497 -0.44 27.46 18.49
CA LYS A 497 -0.49 26.92 17.15
C LYS A 497 0.94 26.73 16.61
N PHE A 498 1.19 25.63 15.89
CA PHE A 498 2.46 25.30 15.25
C PHE A 498 2.29 24.96 13.75
N ALA A 499 3.30 25.30 12.95
CA ALA A 499 3.31 25.05 11.50
C ALA A 499 3.55 23.57 11.11
N SER A 500 4.15 22.79 12.01
CA SER A 500 4.47 21.37 11.77
C SER A 500 4.22 20.49 12.98
N SER A 501 3.92 19.21 12.75
CA SER A 501 3.74 18.21 13.82
C SER A 501 5.04 17.96 14.60
N GLY A 502 6.20 18.04 13.94
CA GLY A 502 7.50 17.90 14.59
C GLY A 502 7.78 19.00 15.59
N THR A 503 7.51 20.26 15.22
CA THR A 503 7.64 21.39 16.15
C THR A 503 6.63 21.34 17.29
N LEU A 504 5.38 20.92 17.02
CA LEU A 504 4.38 20.72 18.05
C LEU A 504 4.82 19.64 19.06
N ARG A 505 5.29 18.48 18.59
CA ARG A 505 5.75 17.39 19.47
C ARG A 505 6.86 17.84 20.40
N VAL A 506 7.82 18.60 19.88
CA VAL A 506 8.92 19.13 20.68
C VAL A 506 8.43 20.19 21.68
N HIS A 507 7.42 20.97 21.34
CA HIS A 507 6.78 21.90 22.26
C HIS A 507 5.97 21.18 23.35
N ILE A 508 5.24 20.10 23.03
CA ILE A 508 4.51 19.31 24.03
C ILE A 508 5.43 18.81 25.14
N ARG A 509 6.69 18.48 24.83
CA ARG A 509 7.70 18.13 25.85
C ARG A 509 7.97 19.22 26.89
N SER A 510 7.66 20.49 26.59
CA SER A 510 7.75 21.57 27.58
C SER A 510 6.60 21.55 28.59
N HIS A 511 5.47 20.94 28.24
CA HIS A 511 4.36 20.70 29.17
C HIS A 511 4.54 19.41 29.94
N THR A 512 4.93 18.33 29.27
CA THR A 512 5.11 17.02 29.92
C THR A 512 6.40 16.90 30.71
N GLY A 513 7.35 17.83 30.53
CA GLY A 513 8.68 17.75 31.13
C GLY A 513 9.59 16.68 30.52
N GLU A 514 9.14 15.96 29.49
CA GLU A 514 9.90 14.88 28.85
C GLU A 514 11.26 15.38 28.32
N ARG A 515 12.32 14.68 28.72
CA ARG A 515 13.70 14.94 28.32
C ARG A 515 14.36 13.69 27.75
N PRO A 516 14.04 13.27 26.52
CA PRO A 516 14.51 12.00 25.96
C PRO A 516 16.03 11.96 25.67
N TYR A 517 16.68 13.12 25.62
CA TYR A 517 18.10 13.21 25.25
C TYR A 517 18.95 13.39 26.51
N GLN A 518 19.46 12.29 27.03
CA GLN A 518 20.26 12.27 28.26
C GLN A 518 21.74 12.56 27.97
N CYS A 519 22.37 13.34 28.85
CA CYS A 519 23.82 13.55 28.81
C CYS A 519 24.56 12.29 29.31
N PRO A 520 25.60 11.80 28.60
CA PRO A 520 26.40 10.68 29.09
C PRO A 520 27.37 11.05 30.22
N TYR A 521 27.59 12.36 30.47
CA TYR A 521 28.55 12.85 31.46
C TYR A 521 27.89 13.43 32.72
N CYS A 522 26.56 13.62 32.74
CA CYS A 522 25.82 14.06 33.91
C CYS A 522 24.34 13.69 33.80
N GLU A 523 23.58 13.90 34.88
CA GLU A 523 22.16 13.53 34.95
C GLU A 523 21.22 14.50 34.20
N LYS A 524 21.76 15.47 33.45
CA LYS A 524 20.92 16.43 32.71
C LYS A 524 20.34 15.82 31.44
N GLY A 525 19.01 15.82 31.37
CA GLY A 525 18.24 15.52 30.16
C GLY A 525 17.80 16.78 29.41
N PHE A 526 17.62 16.65 28.09
CA PHE A 526 17.16 17.72 27.20
C PHE A 526 15.94 17.29 26.39
N SER A 527 15.05 18.25 26.11
CA SER A 527 13.86 18.03 25.26
C SER A 527 14.20 17.97 23.76
N LYS A 528 15.38 18.44 23.37
CA LYS A 528 15.90 18.45 21.99
C LYS A 528 17.37 18.01 21.93
N ASN A 529 17.75 17.33 20.85
CA ASN A 529 19.10 16.82 20.62
C ASN A 529 20.16 17.93 20.39
N ASP A 530 19.77 19.03 19.75
CA ASP A 530 20.65 20.21 19.60
C ASP A 530 21.04 20.81 20.95
N GLY A 531 20.10 20.85 21.90
CA GLY A 531 20.34 21.21 23.30
C GLY A 531 21.36 20.29 23.97
N LEU A 532 21.18 18.97 23.82
CA LEU A 532 22.14 17.98 24.33
C LEU A 532 23.53 18.15 23.72
N LYS A 533 23.65 18.25 22.39
CA LYS A 533 24.95 18.44 21.71
C LYS A 533 25.66 19.71 22.18
N MET A 534 24.91 20.79 22.34
CA MET A 534 25.45 22.05 22.86
C MET A 534 25.90 21.91 24.31
N HIS A 535 25.20 21.12 25.12
CA HIS A 535 25.58 20.84 26.49
C HIS A 535 26.79 19.91 26.60
N ILE A 536 26.92 18.88 25.77
CA ILE A 536 28.11 18.01 25.77
C ILE A 536 29.41 18.82 25.61
N ARG A 537 29.37 19.92 24.84
CA ARG A 537 30.50 20.86 24.71
C ARG A 537 30.94 21.51 26.02
N THR A 538 30.09 21.55 27.05
CA THR A 538 30.49 22.04 28.38
C THR A 538 31.35 21.03 29.12
N HIS A 539 31.18 19.73 28.86
CA HIS A 539 32.02 18.67 29.40
C HIS A 539 33.33 18.54 28.62
N THR A 540 33.25 18.48 27.28
CA THR A 540 34.44 18.33 26.42
C THR A 540 35.24 19.62 26.27
N ARG A 541 34.68 20.77 26.72
CA ARG A 541 35.23 22.12 26.54
C ARG A 541 35.51 22.48 25.07
N GLU A 542 34.89 21.76 24.13
CA GLU A 542 35.04 22.02 22.70
C GLU A 542 34.51 23.42 22.32
N LYS A 543 35.33 24.15 21.56
CA LYS A 543 35.02 25.49 21.06
C LYS A 543 35.19 25.56 19.53
N PRO A 544 34.22 25.04 18.75
CA PRO A 544 34.35 24.94 17.30
C PRO A 544 34.36 26.29 16.57
N TYR A 545 33.83 27.35 17.19
CA TYR A 545 33.67 28.65 16.55
C TYR A 545 34.83 29.58 16.93
N LYS A 546 35.88 29.61 16.11
CA LYS A 546 37.04 30.48 16.31
C LYS A 546 36.80 31.86 15.70
N CYS A 547 37.23 32.91 16.39
CA CYS A 547 37.31 34.26 15.81
C CYS A 547 38.44 34.31 14.78
N SER A 548 38.22 35.01 13.67
CA SER A 548 39.23 35.25 12.64
C SER A 548 40.18 36.39 13.02
N GLU A 549 39.74 37.29 13.91
CA GLU A 549 40.47 38.51 14.29
C GLU A 549 41.20 38.38 15.63
N CYS A 550 40.94 37.31 16.39
CA CYS A 550 41.72 36.98 17.58
C CYS A 550 41.68 35.49 17.90
N SER A 551 42.52 35.04 18.84
CA SER A 551 42.63 33.62 19.24
C SER A 551 41.46 33.10 20.08
N LYS A 552 40.39 33.89 20.30
CA LYS A 552 39.23 33.46 21.10
C LYS A 552 38.36 32.48 20.32
N ALA A 553 37.96 31.42 20.99
CA ALA A 553 37.05 30.41 20.47
C ALA A 553 35.83 30.24 21.38
N PHE A 554 34.68 29.93 20.77
CA PHE A 554 33.39 29.84 21.43
C PHE A 554 32.74 28.48 21.17
N SER A 555 31.96 28.00 22.14
CA SER A 555 31.19 26.74 22.02
C SER A 555 29.91 26.90 21.20
N GLN A 556 29.45 28.15 20.99
CA GLN A 556 28.24 28.50 20.26
C GLN A 556 28.50 29.63 19.25
N LYS A 557 27.87 29.55 18.07
CA LYS A 557 27.98 30.57 17.02
C LYS A 557 27.52 31.96 17.49
N ARG A 558 26.41 32.03 18.23
CA ARG A 558 25.91 33.30 18.79
C ARG A 558 26.96 34.00 19.66
N GLY A 559 27.74 33.25 20.43
CA GLY A 559 28.83 33.81 21.24
C GLY A 559 29.95 34.40 20.38
N LEU A 560 30.28 33.77 19.25
CA LEU A 560 31.20 34.32 18.27
C LEU A 560 30.64 35.59 17.60
N ASP A 561 29.39 35.57 17.15
CA ASP A 561 28.76 36.72 16.50
C ASP A 561 28.66 37.93 17.46
N GLU A 562 28.31 37.70 18.73
CA GLU A 562 28.33 38.72 19.79
C GLU A 562 29.75 39.23 20.07
N HIS A 563 30.75 38.35 20.05
CA HIS A 563 32.15 38.74 20.22
C HIS A 563 32.69 39.55 19.04
N LYS A 564 32.33 39.23 17.80
CA LYS A 564 32.77 40.03 16.63
C LYS A 564 32.42 41.51 16.76
N ARG A 565 31.32 41.84 17.45
CA ARG A 565 30.96 43.23 17.77
C ARG A 565 31.98 43.96 18.64
N THR A 566 32.82 43.25 19.39
CA THR A 566 33.90 43.90 20.15
C THR A 566 35.03 44.37 19.26
N HIS A 567 35.18 43.78 18.07
CA HIS A 567 36.16 44.24 17.08
C HIS A 567 35.58 45.33 16.18
N THR A 568 34.34 45.18 15.74
CA THR A 568 33.68 46.18 14.89
C THR A 568 33.20 47.41 15.66
N GLY A 569 33.07 47.33 16.98
CA GLY A 569 32.49 48.39 17.82
C GLY A 569 30.98 48.53 17.69
N GLU A 570 30.29 47.66 16.95
CA GLU A 570 28.85 47.73 16.71
C GLU A 570 28.03 47.68 18.01
N LYS A 571 27.16 48.67 18.18
CA LYS A 571 26.22 48.81 19.31
C LYS A 571 24.77 48.87 18.81
N PRO A 572 24.19 47.75 18.33
CA PRO A 572 22.87 47.76 17.69
C PRO A 572 21.69 47.98 18.66
N PHE A 573 21.93 48.00 19.98
CA PHE A 573 20.86 48.14 20.98
C PHE A 573 20.89 49.52 21.62
N GLN A 574 20.15 50.46 21.03
CA GLN A 574 20.00 51.82 21.55
C GLN A 574 18.93 51.90 22.64
N CYS A 575 19.17 52.73 23.66
CA CYS A 575 18.16 53.09 24.64
C CYS A 575 17.17 54.09 24.03
N ASP A 576 15.89 53.91 24.36
CA ASP A 576 14.79 54.79 23.97
C ASP A 576 14.64 56.00 24.88
N VAL A 577 15.31 56.01 26.03
CA VAL A 577 15.25 57.09 27.03
C VAL A 577 16.53 57.94 27.03
N CYS A 578 17.65 57.43 26.49
CA CYS A 578 18.89 58.20 26.34
C CYS A 578 19.72 57.72 25.15
N ASP A 579 20.77 58.47 24.79
CA ASP A 579 21.60 58.20 23.61
C ASP A 579 22.60 57.04 23.76
N LEU A 580 22.53 56.30 24.86
CA LEU A 580 23.44 55.18 25.10
C LEU A 580 23.04 53.96 24.27
N ALA A 581 24.01 53.46 23.50
CA ALA A 581 23.90 52.23 22.74
C ALA A 581 24.80 51.12 23.30
N PHE A 582 24.34 49.87 23.20
CA PHE A 582 25.01 48.70 23.76
C PHE A 582 25.23 47.61 22.71
N SER A 583 26.32 46.85 22.86
CA SER A 583 26.66 45.73 21.97
C SER A 583 25.81 44.48 22.22
N LEU A 584 25.23 44.34 23.41
CA LEU A 584 24.44 43.19 23.85
C LEU A 584 23.09 43.62 24.42
N LYS A 585 22.00 42.95 24.03
CA LYS A 585 20.64 43.23 24.50
C LYS A 585 20.51 43.19 26.03
N LYS A 586 21.23 42.26 26.69
CA LYS A 586 21.25 42.16 28.16
C LYS A 586 21.81 43.41 28.85
N MET A 587 22.74 44.11 28.21
CA MET A 587 23.29 45.37 28.73
C MET A 587 22.28 46.50 28.56
N LEU A 588 21.57 46.55 27.43
CA LEU A 588 20.47 47.49 27.24
C LEU A 588 19.34 47.25 28.26
N ILE A 589 18.84 46.02 28.41
CA ILE A 589 17.78 45.71 29.39
C ILE A 589 18.20 46.14 30.79
N ARG A 590 19.43 45.80 31.19
CA ARG A 590 20.01 46.23 32.47
C ARG A 590 20.06 47.75 32.60
N HIS A 591 20.47 48.44 31.55
CA HIS A 591 20.51 49.88 31.52
C HIS A 591 19.11 50.51 31.60
N LYS A 592 18.10 49.95 30.92
CA LYS A 592 16.71 50.44 31.04
C LYS A 592 16.20 50.42 32.48
N MET A 593 16.67 49.49 33.31
CA MET A 593 16.33 49.47 34.74
C MET A 593 16.88 50.67 35.51
N THR A 594 17.89 51.40 35.01
CA THR A 594 18.39 52.62 35.67
C THR A 594 17.50 53.82 35.44
N HIS A 595 16.67 53.80 34.39
CA HIS A 595 15.66 54.84 34.13
C HIS A 595 14.41 54.69 34.98
N ASN A 596 14.20 53.54 35.64
CA ASN A 596 13.08 53.35 36.54
C ASN A 596 13.45 53.82 37.96
N PRO A 597 12.85 54.92 38.48
CA PRO A 597 13.12 55.41 39.83
C PRO A 597 12.69 54.39 40.90
N ASN A 598 11.63 53.62 40.61
CA ASN A 598 11.07 52.59 41.50
C ASN A 598 11.67 51.20 41.23
N ARG A 599 12.90 51.13 40.69
CA ARG A 599 13.55 49.84 40.43
C ARG A 599 13.71 49.05 41.74
N PRO A 600 13.46 47.73 41.73
CA PRO A 600 13.71 46.89 42.91
C PRO A 600 15.21 46.90 43.21
N LEU A 601 15.57 47.43 44.38
CA LEU A 601 16.92 47.39 44.93
C LEU A 601 17.05 46.12 45.77
N ALA A 602 18.13 45.39 45.58
CA ALA A 602 18.42 44.22 46.41
C ALA A 602 18.97 44.72 47.75
N GLU A 603 18.25 44.47 48.84
CA GLU A 603 18.62 44.93 50.17
C GLU A 603 19.36 43.84 50.94
N CYS A 604 20.46 44.22 51.58
CA CYS A 604 21.18 43.33 52.48
C CYS A 604 20.35 43.05 53.72
N GLN A 605 20.07 41.78 54.02
CA GLN A 605 19.27 41.38 55.17
C GLN A 605 19.94 41.70 56.52
N PHE A 606 21.28 41.81 56.55
CA PHE A 606 22.04 42.04 57.79
C PHE A 606 22.34 43.52 58.05
N CYS A 607 22.56 44.34 57.01
CA CYS A 607 22.90 45.75 57.17
C CYS A 607 21.98 46.72 56.43
N HIS A 608 20.91 46.24 55.79
CA HIS A 608 19.91 47.02 55.06
C HIS A 608 20.47 47.92 53.94
N LYS A 609 21.73 47.72 53.53
CA LYS A 609 22.32 48.41 52.38
C LYS A 609 21.62 47.97 51.10
N LYS A 610 21.18 48.95 50.32
CA LYS A 610 20.46 48.75 49.06
C LYS A 610 21.43 48.75 47.88
N PHE A 611 21.43 47.68 47.12
CA PHE A 611 22.27 47.49 45.94
C PHE A 611 21.42 47.54 44.68
N THR A 612 21.96 48.22 43.66
CA THR A 612 21.30 48.31 42.35
C THR A 612 21.30 46.98 41.60
N ARG A 613 22.13 46.02 42.01
CA ARG A 613 22.24 44.71 41.38
C ARG A 613 22.53 43.63 42.43
N ASN A 614 21.97 42.44 42.19
CA ASN A 614 22.13 41.30 43.09
C ASN A 614 23.56 40.74 43.11
N ASP A 615 24.35 40.92 42.04
CA ASP A 615 25.77 40.50 42.06
C ASP A 615 26.64 41.39 42.96
N TYR A 616 26.34 42.69 43.06
CA TYR A 616 26.98 43.55 44.06
C TYR A 616 26.53 43.21 45.47
N LEU A 617 25.26 42.85 45.66
CA LEU A 617 24.78 42.34 46.94
C LEU A 617 25.51 41.03 47.32
N LYS A 618 25.68 40.09 46.38
CA LYS A 618 26.43 38.85 46.63
C LYS A 618 27.88 39.12 47.04
N VAL A 619 28.59 39.96 46.29
CA VAL A 619 29.97 40.34 46.64
C VAL A 619 30.01 41.04 48.00
N HIS A 620 29.01 41.86 48.34
CA HIS A 620 28.88 42.46 49.65
C HIS A 620 28.63 41.41 50.75
N MET A 621 27.73 40.45 50.51
CA MET A 621 27.45 39.35 51.43
C MET A 621 28.69 38.47 51.66
N ASP A 622 29.39 38.10 50.58
CA ASP A 622 30.61 37.30 50.62
C ASP A 622 31.73 38.03 51.38
N ASN A 623 31.95 39.33 51.12
CA ASN A 623 33.06 40.09 51.70
C ASN A 623 32.80 40.61 53.12
N ILE A 624 31.55 40.95 53.45
CA ILE A 624 31.20 41.64 54.71
C ILE A 624 30.53 40.69 55.71
N HIS A 625 29.69 39.76 55.23
CA HIS A 625 28.95 38.84 56.10
C HIS A 625 29.46 37.40 56.03
N GLY A 626 30.30 37.05 55.03
CA GLY A 626 30.81 35.69 54.84
C GLY A 626 29.72 34.66 54.48
N VAL A 627 28.54 35.10 54.03
CA VAL A 627 27.42 34.23 53.70
C VAL A 627 27.33 34.03 52.19
N ALA A 628 27.71 32.84 51.73
CA ALA A 628 27.41 32.39 50.37
C ALA A 628 26.01 31.74 50.38
N ASP A 629 25.02 32.39 49.75
CA ASP A 629 23.71 31.76 49.49
C ASP A 629 23.92 30.41 48.78
N SER A 630 23.44 29.34 49.41
CA SER A 630 23.56 27.94 48.95
C SER A 630 22.64 27.63 47.79
#